data_AF-A0A7N0T7H9-F1
#
_entry.id   AF-A0A7N0T7H9-F1
#
_cell.length_a   1.000
_cell.length_b   1.000
_cell.length_c   1.000
_cell.angle_alpha   90.00
_cell.angle_beta   90.00
_cell.angle_gamma   90.00
#
_symmetry.space_group_name_H-M   'P 1'
#
loop_
_entity.id
_entity.type
_entity.pdbx_description
1 polymer ?
#
loop_
_entity_poly.entity_id
_entity_poly.type
_entity_poly.pdbx_seq_one_letter_code
_entity_poly.pdbx_strand_id
1 'polypeptide(L)'
;MLRLWKWYQKCLSVHPLKTQVISSGFLWGTGDIAAQYITHSTARNRNRNRNHLPLSDDDEMFKVNWKRVAITSMFGFGFVGPVGHYWYEGLDRFIRFKLLLQPSSVKFVATKVAMDGIIFGPLDLFVFFSYMGFSTGKNLDQVKEDLKRDFLPALLLEGGVWPIVQCFPILD
;
A
#
# COMPACT_ATOMS: atom_id res chain seq x y z
N MET A 1 -12.51 -8.80 19.93
CA MET A 1 -11.13 -8.79 19.37
C MET A 1 -10.61 -10.20 19.06
N LEU A 2 -10.38 -11.09 20.05
CA LEU A 2 -9.73 -12.41 19.84
C LEU A 2 -10.49 -13.39 18.90
N ARG A 3 -11.82 -13.34 18.82
CA ARG A 3 -12.61 -14.26 17.98
C ARG A 3 -12.52 -13.95 16.48
N LEU A 4 -12.57 -12.67 16.11
CA LEU A 4 -12.39 -12.21 14.73
C LEU A 4 -10.97 -12.50 14.22
N TRP A 5 -9.96 -12.27 15.06
CA TRP A 5 -8.57 -12.58 14.75
C TRP A 5 -8.36 -14.09 14.53
N LYS A 6 -8.87 -14.94 15.42
CA LYS A 6 -8.80 -16.40 15.27
C LYS A 6 -9.54 -16.90 14.03
N TRP A 7 -10.69 -16.29 13.68
CA TRP A 7 -11.42 -16.60 12.47
C TRP A 7 -10.63 -16.19 11.20
N TYR A 8 -10.04 -15.00 11.19
CA TYR A 8 -9.17 -14.55 10.10
C TYR A 8 -7.96 -15.47 9.92
N GLN A 9 -7.26 -15.83 11.00
CA GLN A 9 -6.16 -16.79 10.95
C GLN A 9 -6.58 -18.15 10.40
N LYS A 10 -7.77 -18.64 10.77
CA LYS A 10 -8.34 -19.89 10.24
C LYS A 10 -8.67 -19.79 8.74
N CYS A 11 -9.20 -18.66 8.29
CA CYS A 11 -9.42 -18.43 6.86
C CYS A 11 -8.10 -18.35 6.09
N LEU A 12 -7.09 -17.69 6.66
CA LEU A 12 -5.75 -17.59 6.08
C LEU A 12 -5.06 -18.95 5.98
N SER A 13 -5.27 -19.86 6.94
CA SER A 13 -4.71 -21.21 6.89
C SER A 13 -5.43 -22.15 5.92
N VAL A 14 -6.74 -21.98 5.73
CA VAL A 14 -7.56 -22.87 4.87
C VAL A 14 -7.58 -22.39 3.42
N HIS A 15 -7.68 -21.08 3.20
CA HIS A 15 -7.72 -20.47 1.87
C HIS A 15 -6.82 -19.21 1.84
N PRO A 16 -5.48 -19.39 1.86
CA PRO A 16 -4.53 -18.30 1.98
C PRO A 16 -4.67 -17.28 0.85
N LEU A 17 -4.71 -17.73 -0.41
CA LEU A 17 -4.82 -16.85 -1.57
C LEU A 17 -6.14 -16.06 -1.59
N LYS A 18 -7.28 -16.73 -1.34
CA LYS A 18 -8.59 -16.05 -1.34
C LYS A 18 -8.69 -15.01 -0.23
N THR A 19 -8.21 -15.36 0.96
CA THR A 19 -8.23 -14.46 2.12
C THR A 19 -7.35 -13.25 1.88
N GLN A 20 -6.15 -13.45 1.30
CA GLN A 20 -5.22 -12.38 0.97
C GLN A 20 -5.75 -11.46 -0.13
N VAL A 21 -6.35 -12.01 -1.19
CA VAL A 21 -6.98 -11.24 -2.27
C VAL A 21 -8.10 -10.32 -1.73
N ILE A 22 -9.00 -10.87 -0.91
CA ILE A 22 -10.12 -10.11 -0.35
C ILE A 22 -9.63 -9.07 0.64
N SER A 23 -8.71 -9.43 1.54
CA SER A 23 -8.18 -8.49 2.54
C SER A 23 -7.39 -7.36 1.89
N SER A 24 -6.59 -7.65 0.85
CA SER A 24 -5.87 -6.64 0.08
C SER A 24 -6.82 -5.65 -0.58
N GLY A 25 -7.90 -6.09 -1.23
CA GLY A 25 -8.86 -5.15 -1.84
C GLY A 25 -9.51 -4.19 -0.83
N PHE A 26 -9.85 -4.70 0.35
CA PHE A 26 -10.40 -3.88 1.44
C PHE A 26 -9.37 -2.92 2.05
N LEU A 27 -8.16 -3.40 2.29
CA LEU A 27 -7.04 -2.61 2.83
C LEU A 27 -6.69 -1.45 1.89
N TRP A 28 -6.63 -1.71 0.59
CA TRP A 28 -6.35 -0.67 -0.41
C TRP A 28 -7.47 0.36 -0.51
N GLY A 29 -8.73 -0.07 -0.46
CA GLY A 29 -9.87 0.86 -0.48
C GLY A 29 -9.92 1.75 0.76
N THR A 30 -9.75 1.17 1.94
CA THR A 30 -9.72 1.92 3.22
C THR A 30 -8.50 2.86 3.29
N GLY A 31 -7.33 2.40 2.84
CA GLY A 31 -6.14 3.24 2.71
C GLY A 31 -6.35 4.43 1.77
N ASP A 32 -7.08 4.23 0.67
CA ASP A 32 -7.40 5.31 -0.26
C ASP A 32 -8.30 6.38 0.38
N ILE A 33 -9.33 5.96 1.12
CA ILE A 33 -10.21 6.87 1.88
C ILE A 33 -9.38 7.69 2.89
N ALA A 34 -8.48 7.03 3.62
CA ALA A 34 -7.60 7.69 4.57
C ALA A 34 -6.66 8.70 3.89
N ALA A 35 -6.08 8.33 2.74
CA ALA A 35 -5.25 9.22 1.94
C ALA A 35 -6.04 10.45 1.47
N GLN A 36 -7.26 10.25 0.94
CA GLN A 36 -8.13 11.35 0.53
C GLN A 36 -8.46 12.28 1.71
N TYR A 37 -8.76 11.72 2.88
CA TYR A 37 -9.04 12.48 4.10
C TYR A 37 -7.84 13.30 4.55
N ILE A 38 -6.64 12.72 4.57
CA ILE A 38 -5.40 13.41 4.94
C ILE A 38 -5.10 14.55 3.95
N THR A 39 -5.25 14.31 2.64
CA THR A 39 -5.06 15.35 1.62
C THR A 39 -6.04 16.50 1.83
N HIS A 40 -7.32 16.21 2.06
CA HIS A 40 -8.35 17.22 2.32
C HIS A 40 -8.06 18.03 3.60
N SER A 41 -7.74 17.34 4.70
CA SER A 41 -7.39 17.94 5.99
C SER A 41 -6.14 18.84 5.89
N THR A 42 -5.11 18.38 5.16
CA THR A 42 -3.88 19.14 4.95
C THR A 42 -4.11 20.38 4.08
N ALA A 43 -4.88 20.26 2.99
CA ALA A 43 -5.24 21.38 2.13
C ALA A 43 -6.06 22.44 2.90
N ARG A 44 -7.04 22.00 3.70
CA ARG A 44 -7.86 22.87 4.56
C ARG A 44 -7.01 23.62 5.58
N ASN A 45 -6.13 22.92 6.29
CA ASN A 45 -5.24 23.56 7.27
C ASN A 45 -4.30 24.59 6.63
N ARG A 46 -3.79 24.31 5.43
CA ARG A 46 -2.93 25.23 4.67
C ARG A 46 -3.69 26.49 4.25
N ASN A 47 -4.91 26.34 3.72
CA ASN A 47 -5.75 27.47 3.31
C ASN A 47 -6.17 28.32 4.53
N ARG A 48 -6.51 27.68 5.65
CA ARG A 48 -6.81 28.38 6.91
C ARG A 48 -5.65 29.25 7.38
N ASN A 49 -4.44 28.71 7.37
CA ASN A 49 -3.25 29.42 7.83
C ASN A 49 -2.83 30.57 6.89
N ARG A 50 -3.18 30.47 5.61
CA ARG A 50 -2.82 31.48 4.60
C ARG A 50 -3.80 32.65 4.53
N ASN A 51 -5.10 32.42 4.76
CA ASN A 51 -6.13 33.42 4.45
C ASN A 51 -6.81 34.06 5.67
N HIS A 52 -6.56 33.62 6.92
CA HIS A 52 -7.23 34.14 8.13
C HIS A 52 -8.77 34.31 7.97
N LEU A 53 -9.42 33.50 7.13
CA LEU A 53 -10.85 33.64 6.83
C LEU A 53 -11.69 33.10 8.01
N PRO A 54 -12.77 33.81 8.42
CA PRO A 54 -13.72 33.29 9.40
C PRO A 54 -14.47 32.09 8.82
N LEU A 55 -14.82 31.14 9.70
CA LEU A 55 -15.58 29.93 9.37
C LEU A 55 -16.93 30.33 8.75
N SER A 56 -17.09 30.17 7.45
CA SER A 56 -18.39 30.06 6.82
C SER A 56 -18.89 28.62 7.01
N ASP A 57 -20.13 28.46 7.48
CA ASP A 57 -20.78 27.17 7.75
C ASP A 57 -20.92 26.24 6.52
N ASP A 58 -20.61 26.75 5.32
CA ASP A 58 -20.39 25.97 4.09
C ASP A 58 -18.96 25.39 4.01
N ASP A 59 -18.42 24.93 5.15
CA ASP A 59 -17.16 24.17 5.20
C ASP A 59 -17.22 23.05 4.16
N GLU A 60 -16.28 23.01 3.21
CA GLU A 60 -16.20 21.94 2.20
C GLU A 60 -16.29 20.58 2.89
N MET A 61 -17.48 19.98 2.83
CA MET A 61 -17.72 18.67 3.42
C MET A 61 -16.84 17.69 2.67
N PHE A 62 -16.05 16.92 3.41
CA PHE A 62 -15.17 15.91 2.82
C PHE A 62 -16.00 14.94 1.96
N LYS A 63 -15.80 15.00 0.64
CA LYS A 63 -16.45 14.12 -0.33
C LYS A 63 -15.49 13.03 -0.76
N VAL A 64 -15.84 11.79 -0.44
CA VAL A 64 -15.07 10.62 -0.87
C VAL A 64 -15.25 10.40 -2.37
N ASN A 65 -14.13 10.34 -3.10
CA ASN A 65 -14.10 9.91 -4.48
C ASN A 65 -14.20 8.38 -4.55
N TRP A 66 -15.44 7.87 -4.61
CA TRP A 66 -15.73 6.43 -4.70
C TRP A 66 -15.14 5.77 -5.95
N LYS A 67 -15.00 6.50 -7.07
CA LYS A 67 -14.34 5.96 -8.27
C LYS A 67 -12.88 5.63 -7.97
N ARG A 68 -12.16 6.52 -7.27
CA ARG A 68 -10.77 6.29 -6.89
C ARG A 68 -10.63 5.11 -5.92
N VAL A 69 -11.51 5.04 -4.93
CA VAL A 69 -11.57 3.91 -3.97
C VAL A 69 -11.81 2.59 -4.71
N ALA A 70 -12.74 2.54 -5.66
CA ALA A 70 -13.00 1.33 -6.43
C ALA A 70 -11.78 0.90 -7.26
N ILE A 71 -11.11 1.85 -7.91
CA ILE A 71 -9.88 1.58 -8.70
C ILE A 71 -8.78 1.02 -7.80
N THR A 72 -8.48 1.66 -6.67
CA THR A 72 -7.43 1.17 -5.75
C THR A 72 -7.79 -0.16 -5.10
N SER A 73 -9.06 -0.37 -4.74
CA SER A 73 -9.54 -1.67 -4.27
C SER A 73 -9.39 -2.77 -5.32
N MET A 74 -9.67 -2.49 -6.59
CA MET A 74 -9.44 -3.45 -7.68
C MET A 74 -7.96 -3.75 -7.87
N PHE A 75 -7.08 -2.76 -7.70
CA PHE A 75 -5.63 -2.99 -7.70
C PHE A 75 -5.19 -3.92 -6.56
N GLY A 76 -5.67 -3.65 -5.34
CA GLY A 76 -5.41 -4.50 -4.18
C GLY A 76 -5.89 -5.93 -4.38
N PHE A 77 -7.11 -6.08 -4.91
CA PHE A 77 -7.72 -7.38 -5.16
C PHE A 77 -7.04 -8.16 -6.31
N GLY A 78 -6.85 -7.50 -7.46
CA GLY A 78 -6.43 -8.16 -8.71
C GLY A 78 -4.92 -8.27 -8.89
N PHE A 79 -4.14 -7.38 -8.27
CA PHE A 79 -2.68 -7.37 -8.42
C PHE A 79 -1.98 -7.67 -7.10
N VAL A 80 -2.13 -6.82 -6.09
CA VAL A 80 -1.34 -6.92 -4.85
C VAL A 80 -1.64 -8.19 -4.06
N GLY A 81 -2.91 -8.59 -3.99
CA GLY A 81 -3.34 -9.83 -3.36
C GLY A 81 -2.65 -11.07 -3.96
N PRO A 82 -2.84 -11.39 -5.25
CA PRO A 82 -2.26 -12.59 -5.86
C PRO A 82 -0.76 -12.45 -6.11
N VAL A 83 -0.30 -11.33 -6.67
CA VAL A 83 1.12 -11.13 -7.00
C VAL A 83 1.95 -11.06 -5.72
N GLY A 84 1.47 -10.33 -4.71
CA GLY A 84 2.14 -10.27 -3.41
C GLY A 84 2.22 -11.64 -2.73
N HIS A 85 1.18 -12.47 -2.83
CA HIS A 85 1.20 -13.84 -2.30
C HIS A 85 2.36 -14.66 -2.89
N TYR A 86 2.39 -14.76 -4.23
CA TYR A 86 3.42 -15.53 -4.92
C TYR A 86 4.81 -14.92 -4.79
N TRP A 87 4.91 -13.60 -4.73
CA TRP A 87 6.17 -12.89 -4.49
C TRP A 87 6.76 -13.28 -3.13
N TYR A 88 6.00 -13.13 -2.04
CA TYR A 88 6.50 -13.48 -0.71
C TYR A 88 6.79 -14.97 -0.56
N GLU A 89 5.98 -15.85 -1.16
CA GLU A 89 6.27 -17.29 -1.16
C GLU A 89 7.58 -17.61 -1.91
N GLY A 90 7.78 -17.02 -3.09
CA GLY A 90 8.99 -17.16 -3.88
C GLY A 90 10.22 -16.61 -3.17
N LEU A 91 10.07 -15.47 -2.51
CA LEU A 91 11.14 -14.80 -1.78
C LEU A 91 11.55 -15.58 -0.51
N ASP A 92 10.58 -16.10 0.24
CA ASP A 92 10.85 -17.01 1.35
C ASP A 92 11.58 -18.26 0.88
N ARG A 93 11.15 -18.85 -0.24
CA ARG A 93 11.81 -20.02 -0.84
C ARG A 93 13.24 -19.69 -1.27
N PHE A 94 13.45 -18.55 -1.92
CA PHE A 94 14.77 -18.11 -2.36
C PHE A 94 15.71 -17.90 -1.18
N ILE A 95 15.28 -17.16 -0.16
CA ILE A 95 16.13 -16.87 1.00
C ILE A 95 16.46 -18.15 1.79
N ARG A 96 15.48 -19.05 1.98
CA ARG A 96 15.68 -20.31 2.71
C ARG A 96 16.57 -21.28 1.95
N PHE A 97 16.34 -21.48 0.65
CA PHE A 97 17.01 -22.55 -0.10
C PHE A 97 18.27 -22.10 -0.87
N LYS A 98 18.38 -20.82 -1.23
CA LYS A 98 19.58 -20.28 -1.91
C LYS A 98 20.54 -19.59 -0.94
N LEU A 99 20.01 -18.75 -0.05
CA LEU A 99 20.84 -18.02 0.92
C LEU A 99 21.03 -18.77 2.24
N LEU A 100 20.30 -19.88 2.46
CA LEU A 100 20.40 -20.75 3.63
C LEU A 100 20.25 -20.00 4.97
N LEU A 101 19.48 -18.90 4.97
CA LEU A 101 19.23 -18.11 6.18
C LEU A 101 18.10 -18.74 7.00
N GLN A 102 18.28 -18.76 8.32
CA GLN A 102 17.27 -19.31 9.23
C GLN A 102 16.01 -18.42 9.26
N PRO A 103 14.81 -19.01 9.07
CA PRO A 103 13.54 -18.29 9.14
C PRO A 103 13.21 -17.93 10.59
N SER A 104 13.82 -16.84 11.07
CA SER A 104 13.65 -16.19 12.38
C SER A 104 14.83 -15.27 12.71
N SER A 105 15.92 -15.33 11.93
CA SER A 105 17.07 -14.45 12.12
C SER A 105 16.76 -13.02 11.67
N VAL A 106 17.30 -12.03 12.38
CA VAL A 106 17.31 -10.62 11.93
C VAL A 106 17.86 -10.50 10.51
N LYS A 107 18.85 -11.33 10.14
CA LYS A 107 19.40 -11.36 8.78
C LYS A 107 18.36 -11.79 7.74
N PHE A 108 17.52 -12.78 8.07
CA PHE A 108 16.44 -13.23 7.17
C PHE A 108 15.44 -12.10 6.92
N VAL A 109 14.99 -11.43 7.98
CA VAL A 109 14.06 -10.30 7.88
C VAL A 109 14.69 -9.14 7.12
N ALA A 110 15.93 -8.75 7.45
CA ALA A 110 16.63 -7.65 6.79
C ALA A 110 16.85 -7.92 5.30
N THR A 111 17.29 -9.12 4.92
CA THR A 111 17.43 -9.51 3.50
C THR A 111 16.09 -9.52 2.79
N LYS A 112 15.04 -10.02 3.45
CA LYS A 112 13.69 -10.01 2.91
C LYS A 112 13.19 -8.60 2.62
N VAL A 113 13.31 -7.69 3.59
CA VAL A 113 12.94 -6.28 3.45
C VAL A 113 13.77 -5.59 2.36
N ALA A 114 15.07 -5.86 2.28
CA ALA A 114 15.93 -5.28 1.26
C ALA A 114 15.55 -5.75 -0.15
N MET A 115 15.32 -7.05 -0.34
CA MET A 115 14.92 -7.58 -1.64
C MET A 115 13.53 -7.06 -2.06
N ASP A 116 12.62 -6.95 -1.11
CA ASP A 116 11.30 -6.37 -1.34
C ASP A 116 11.41 -4.92 -1.78
N GLY A 117 12.13 -4.08 -1.03
CA GLY A 117 12.30 -2.66 -1.34
C GLY A 117 13.14 -2.36 -2.59
N ILE A 118 14.05 -3.25 -2.99
CA ILE A 118 14.90 -3.04 -4.18
C ILE A 118 14.24 -3.57 -5.46
N ILE A 119 13.53 -4.69 -5.38
CA ILE A 119 12.98 -5.36 -6.57
C ILE A 119 11.48 -5.09 -6.68
N PHE A 120 10.73 -5.39 -5.62
CA PHE A 120 9.28 -5.33 -5.67
C PHE A 120 8.77 -3.90 -5.54
N GLY A 121 9.31 -3.09 -4.63
CA GLY A 121 8.87 -1.71 -4.43
C GLY A 121 8.89 -0.86 -5.71
N PRO A 122 10.02 -0.76 -6.45
CA PRO A 122 10.06 -0.02 -7.71
C PRO A 122 9.09 -0.56 -8.77
N LEU A 123 8.92 -1.89 -8.83
CA LEU A 123 8.03 -2.53 -9.79
C LEU A 123 6.56 -2.27 -9.43
N ASP A 124 6.18 -2.46 -8.17
CA ASP A 124 4.83 -2.25 -7.65
C ASP A 124 4.41 -0.79 -7.82
N LEU A 125 5.26 0.16 -7.42
CA LEU A 125 5.00 1.58 -7.63
C LEU A 125 4.82 1.92 -9.11
N PHE A 126 5.69 1.41 -9.98
CA PHE A 126 5.58 1.68 -11.41
C PHE A 126 4.26 1.18 -11.98
N VAL A 127 3.88 -0.06 -11.63
CA VAL A 127 2.62 -0.67 -12.06
C VAL A 127 1.43 0.09 -11.46
N PHE A 128 1.49 0.47 -10.19
CA PHE A 128 0.45 1.22 -9.49
C PHE A 128 0.20 2.58 -10.13
N PHE A 129 1.24 3.41 -10.31
CA PHE A 129 1.10 4.73 -10.93
C PHE A 129 0.58 4.63 -12.37
N SER A 130 1.06 3.65 -13.13
CA SER A 130 0.58 3.39 -14.49
C SER A 130 -0.91 3.01 -14.48
N TYR A 131 -1.28 2.02 -13.65
CA TYR A 131 -2.66 1.55 -13.52
C TYR A 131 -3.61 2.66 -13.08
N MET A 132 -3.22 3.43 -12.06
CA MET A 132 -4.02 4.54 -11.53
C MET A 132 -4.22 5.63 -12.58
N GLY A 133 -3.16 6.01 -13.28
CA GLY A 133 -3.23 7.05 -14.30
C GLY A 133 -4.15 6.65 -15.46
N PHE A 134 -3.98 5.46 -16.02
CA PHE A 134 -4.84 5.00 -17.11
C PHE A 134 -6.29 4.77 -16.65
N SER A 135 -6.51 4.18 -15.47
CA SER A 135 -7.86 3.93 -14.94
C SER A 135 -8.62 5.22 -14.58
N THR A 136 -7.90 6.32 -14.35
CA THR A 136 -8.49 7.65 -14.15
C THR A 136 -8.68 8.44 -15.45
N GLY A 137 -8.24 7.90 -16.59
CA GLY A 137 -8.41 8.49 -17.91
C GLY A 137 -7.25 9.39 -18.36
N LYS A 138 -6.09 9.32 -17.71
CA LYS A 138 -4.89 10.05 -18.13
C LYS A 138 -4.30 9.45 -19.39
N ASN A 139 -3.69 10.30 -20.22
CA ASN A 139 -2.90 9.85 -21.36
C ASN A 139 -1.48 9.44 -20.94
N LEU A 140 -0.72 8.84 -21.86
CA LEU A 140 0.61 8.32 -21.59
C LEU A 140 1.59 9.41 -21.10
N ASP A 141 1.52 10.62 -21.63
CA ASP A 141 2.44 11.70 -21.27
C ASP A 141 2.17 12.20 -19.85
N GLN A 142 0.90 12.33 -19.47
CA GLN A 142 0.49 12.63 -18.10
C GLN A 142 0.94 11.55 -17.11
N VAL A 143 0.80 10.27 -17.46
CA VAL A 143 1.28 9.16 -16.62
C VAL A 143 2.79 9.21 -16.44
N LYS A 144 3.54 9.47 -17.52
CA LYS A 144 5.00 9.63 -17.46
C LYS A 144 5.42 10.81 -16.59
N GLU A 145 4.68 11.92 -16.66
CA GLU A 145 4.95 13.10 -15.85
C GLU A 145 4.70 12.83 -14.36
N ASP A 146 3.57 12.19 -14.03
CA ASP A 146 3.28 11.77 -12.66
C ASP A 146 4.34 10.79 -12.12
N LEU A 147 4.75 9.80 -12.92
CA LEU A 147 5.85 8.90 -12.57
C LEU A 147 7.14 9.69 -12.29
N LYS A 148 7.54 10.61 -13.16
CA LYS A 148 8.76 11.40 -12.94
C LYS A 148 8.69 12.24 -11.67
N ARG A 149 7.52 12.80 -11.36
CA ARG A 149 7.31 13.68 -10.22
C ARG A 149 7.25 12.91 -8.89
N ASP A 150 6.47 11.83 -8.87
CA ASP A 150 6.02 11.21 -7.63
C ASP A 150 6.70 9.87 -7.33
N PHE A 151 7.34 9.22 -8.32
CA PHE A 151 7.92 7.88 -8.15
C PHE A 151 9.05 7.85 -7.12
N LEU A 152 10.04 8.74 -7.22
CA LEU A 152 11.15 8.77 -6.27
C LEU A 152 10.71 9.16 -4.85
N PRO A 153 9.90 10.22 -4.65
CA PRO A 153 9.34 10.51 -3.33
C PRO A 153 8.56 9.34 -2.74
N ALA A 154 7.75 8.65 -3.55
CA ALA A 154 6.99 7.49 -3.10
C ALA A 154 7.90 6.32 -2.72
N LEU A 155 8.93 6.03 -3.53
CA LEU A 155 9.88 4.95 -3.27
C LEU A 155 10.69 5.19 -1.99
N LEU A 156 11.11 6.44 -1.74
CA LEU A 156 11.79 6.79 -0.50
C LEU A 156 10.87 6.66 0.71
N LEU A 157 9.60 7.06 0.58
CA LEU A 157 8.61 6.91 1.64
C LEU A 157 8.35 5.42 1.95
N GLU A 158 8.14 4.62 0.92
CA GLU A 158 7.95 3.17 1.04
C GLU A 158 9.18 2.52 1.69
N GLY A 159 10.38 2.81 1.19
CA GLY A 159 11.63 2.30 1.75
C GLY A 159 11.92 2.74 3.18
N GLY A 160 11.38 3.89 3.62
CA GLY A 160 11.48 4.36 4.99
C GLY A 160 10.43 3.76 5.94
N VAL A 161 9.19 3.61 5.49
CA VAL A 161 8.06 3.12 6.32
C VAL A 161 8.08 1.60 6.43
N TRP A 162 8.39 0.89 5.35
CA TRP A 162 8.30 -0.56 5.28
C TRP A 162 9.17 -1.31 6.30
N PRO A 163 10.46 -0.93 6.51
CA PRO A 163 11.27 -1.54 7.56
C PRO A 163 10.70 -1.35 8.96
N ILE A 164 10.07 -0.21 9.24
CA ILE A 164 9.46 0.08 10.55
C ILE A 164 8.28 -0.86 10.81
N VAL A 165 7.43 -1.06 9.80
CA VAL A 165 6.29 -1.99 9.87
C VAL A 165 6.75 -3.43 10.09
N GLN A 166 7.89 -3.83 9.52
CA GLN A 166 8.45 -5.18 9.65
C GLN A 166 9.20 -5.41 10.97
N CYS A 167 9.60 -4.35 11.67
CA CYS A 167 10.18 -4.45 13.02
C CYS A 167 9.11 -4.63 14.11
N PHE A 168 7.90 -4.11 13.91
CA PHE A 168 6.80 -4.19 14.87
C PHE A 168 6.23 -5.60 15.18
N PRO A 169 6.29 -6.63 14.29
CA PRO A 169 5.75 -7.96 14.59
C PRO A 169 6.75 -8.90 15.28
N ILE A 170 7.96 -8.44 15.64
CA ILE A 170 9.04 -9.30 16.19
C ILE A 170 8.99 -9.39 17.74
N LEU A 171 8.05 -8.72 18.41
CA LEU A 171 8.00 -8.63 19.88
C LEU A 171 6.82 -9.32 20.57
N ASP A 172 6.00 -10.13 19.86
CA ASP A 172 4.98 -11.01 20.47
C ASP A 172 5.22 -12.49 20.11
#